data_AF-A0A6L9QB66-F1
#
_entry.id   AF-A0A6L9QB66-F1
#
_cell.length_a   1.000
_cell.length_b   1.000
_cell.length_c   1.000
_cell.angle_alpha   90.00
_cell.angle_beta   90.00
_cell.angle_gamma   90.00
#
_symmetry.space_group_name_H-M   'P 1'
#
loop_
_entity.id
_entity.type
_entity.pdbx_description
1 polymer ?
#
loop_
_entity_poly.entity_id
_entity_poly.type
_entity_poly.pdbx_seq_one_letter_code
_entity_poly.pdbx_strand_id
1 'polypeptide(L)'
;MNDRFVLHDDGVWMYHLGADIPTVYGGGLPVPEADGQPMIGLQAPGWWATDHEAATITVRRSVPPATTGYRLRDDSAASTKFPAALTPDEWENHDADRDLLWDLYTTVTEPQPDVVIAIDGPWLRLDGTPPPDDDSRTWVPRLPDALRNRPEYHHLFPGHMPGFRDHIKRLAERHRHVEHVFTDYQGRRGLTVILKVPFDQPVTEYRPARNNNGSVSRSRKGRTVTVYARRELLLDVHDRTVIQGDARAEAAARWDEQTAHYTALLDEASVAACSHCKGHGYVPSGAEAVSRG
;
A
#
# COMPACT_ATOMS: atom_id res chain seq x y z
N MET A 1 -4.14 2.72 11.43
CA MET A 1 -3.28 3.52 10.54
C MET A 1 -4.01 4.84 10.41
N ASN A 2 -3.58 5.83 11.19
CA ASN A 2 -4.14 7.18 11.17
C ASN A 2 -3.43 7.94 10.05
N ASP A 3 -3.64 7.48 8.82
CA ASP A 3 -2.84 7.93 7.70
C ASP A 3 -3.35 9.29 7.23
N ARG A 4 -2.43 10.24 7.23
CA ARG A 4 -2.62 11.64 6.85
C ARG A 4 -2.04 11.84 5.45
N PHE A 5 -2.85 12.35 4.54
CA PHE A 5 -2.50 12.46 3.13
C PHE A 5 -2.63 13.90 2.65
N VAL A 6 -1.83 14.26 1.66
CA VAL A 6 -1.98 15.51 0.92
C VAL A 6 -2.00 15.22 -0.58
N LEU A 7 -2.97 15.77 -1.28
CA LEU A 7 -3.17 15.67 -2.73
C LEU A 7 -3.17 17.08 -3.32
N HIS A 8 -2.53 17.27 -4.47
CA HIS A 8 -2.57 18.52 -5.21
C HIS A 8 -3.22 18.27 -6.58
N ASP A 9 -4.32 18.95 -6.86
CA ASP A 9 -5.08 18.82 -8.11
C ASP A 9 -5.56 20.21 -8.56
N ASP A 10 -5.23 20.62 -9.79
CA ASP A 10 -5.63 21.91 -10.39
C ASP A 10 -5.45 23.15 -9.49
N GLY A 11 -4.35 23.20 -8.73
CA GLY A 11 -4.03 24.32 -7.83
C GLY A 11 -4.72 24.26 -6.46
N VAL A 12 -5.48 23.20 -6.20
CA VAL A 12 -6.13 22.93 -4.91
C VAL A 12 -5.33 21.90 -4.14
N TRP A 13 -5.03 22.19 -2.88
CA TRP A 13 -4.37 21.28 -1.95
C TRP A 13 -5.41 20.66 -1.03
N MET A 14 -5.54 19.34 -1.10
CA MET A 14 -6.52 18.56 -0.35
C MET A 14 -5.81 17.71 0.70
N TYR A 15 -6.19 17.90 1.96
CA TYR A 15 -5.63 17.20 3.11
C TYR A 15 -6.67 16.26 3.72
N HIS A 16 -6.26 15.01 3.96
CA HIS A 16 -7.01 14.10 4.81
C HIS A 16 -6.47 14.17 6.23
N LEU A 17 -7.24 14.78 7.14
CA LEU A 17 -6.86 14.97 8.53
C LEU A 17 -7.32 13.80 9.44
N GLY A 18 -8.15 12.91 8.90
CA GLY A 18 -8.75 11.79 9.63
C GLY A 18 -10.01 12.18 10.41
N ALA A 19 -10.63 11.19 11.07
CA ALA A 19 -11.83 11.36 11.90
C ALA A 19 -11.52 11.92 13.30
N ASP A 20 -10.24 11.98 13.69
CA ASP A 20 -9.77 12.34 15.03
C ASP A 20 -9.64 13.86 15.25
N ILE A 21 -10.39 14.67 14.50
CA ILE A 21 -10.46 16.11 14.77
C ILE A 21 -11.20 16.29 16.11
N PRO A 22 -10.58 16.91 17.13
CA PRO A 22 -11.21 17.08 18.43
C PRO A 22 -12.52 17.86 18.29
N THR A 23 -13.61 17.36 18.87
CA THR A 23 -14.87 18.10 18.90
C THR A 23 -14.73 19.40 19.70
N VAL A 24 -15.41 20.46 19.25
CA VAL A 24 -15.46 21.71 20.03
C VAL A 24 -16.49 21.62 21.14
N TYR A 25 -16.27 22.41 22.18
CA TYR A 25 -17.27 22.65 23.21
C TYR A 25 -18.57 23.16 22.55
N GLY A 26 -19.71 22.51 22.81
CA GLY A 26 -20.98 22.78 22.14
C GLY A 26 -21.31 21.87 20.94
N GLY A 27 -20.45 20.90 20.59
CA GLY A 27 -20.78 19.79 19.69
C GLY A 27 -20.57 20.05 18.20
N GLY A 28 -20.03 21.21 17.81
CA GLY A 28 -19.62 21.46 16.43
C GLY A 28 -18.37 20.67 16.02
N LEU A 29 -18.20 20.47 14.71
CA LEU A 29 -16.91 20.11 14.13
C LEU A 29 -16.11 21.41 13.94
N PRO A 30 -14.91 21.56 14.51
CA PRO A 30 -14.10 22.73 14.24
C PRO A 30 -13.65 22.75 12.79
N VAL A 31 -13.50 23.96 12.25
CA VAL A 31 -12.90 24.19 10.94
C VAL A 31 -11.38 24.26 11.14
N PRO A 32 -10.59 23.35 10.55
CA PRO A 32 -9.15 23.44 10.54
C PRO A 32 -8.66 24.66 9.78
N GLU A 33 -7.51 25.18 10.19
CA GLU A 33 -6.83 26.30 9.55
C GLU A 33 -5.49 25.80 8.96
N ALA A 34 -5.26 26.11 7.68
CA ALA A 34 -3.97 25.97 7.01
C ALA A 34 -3.23 27.31 7.12
N ASP A 35 -2.10 27.34 7.83
CA ASP A 35 -1.29 28.55 8.04
C ASP A 35 -2.10 29.77 8.53
N GLY A 36 -3.10 29.51 9.38
CA GLY A 36 -4.00 30.52 9.95
C GLY A 36 -5.18 30.93 9.07
N GLN A 37 -5.35 30.30 7.90
CA GLN A 37 -6.50 30.51 7.02
C GLN A 37 -7.47 29.32 7.10
N PRO A 38 -8.79 29.56 7.20
CA PRO A 38 -9.77 28.48 7.32
C PRO A 38 -9.79 27.63 6.05
N MET A 39 -9.75 26.31 6.23
CA MET A 39 -9.86 25.35 5.14
C MET A 39 -11.32 25.13 4.73
N ILE A 40 -11.52 24.68 3.49
CA ILE A 40 -12.84 24.35 2.95
C ILE A 40 -13.10 22.86 3.16
N GLY A 41 -14.16 22.53 3.90
CA GLY A 41 -14.59 21.13 4.06
C GLY A 41 -15.06 20.54 2.74
N LEU A 42 -14.54 19.38 2.37
CA LEU A 42 -14.99 18.64 1.19
C LEU A 42 -16.19 17.76 1.52
N GLN A 43 -16.90 17.31 0.48
CA GLN A 43 -18.08 16.43 0.62
C GLN A 43 -17.75 15.10 1.34
N ALA A 44 -16.49 14.66 1.25
CA ALA A 44 -16.02 13.47 1.96
C ALA A 44 -15.59 13.84 3.40
N PRO A 45 -16.11 13.15 4.43
CA PRO A 45 -15.71 13.43 5.82
C PRO A 45 -14.20 13.30 6.04
N GLY A 46 -13.63 14.22 6.82
CA GLY A 46 -12.20 14.26 7.16
C GLY A 46 -11.29 14.86 6.08
N TRP A 47 -11.84 15.25 4.92
CA TRP A 47 -11.13 15.92 3.84
C TRP A 47 -11.36 17.43 3.85
N TRP A 48 -10.27 18.16 3.68
CA TRP A 48 -10.23 19.62 3.72
C TRP A 48 -9.37 20.16 2.59
N ALA A 49 -9.75 21.31 2.03
CA ALA A 49 -9.04 21.95 0.93
C ALA A 49 -8.53 23.34 1.30
N THR A 50 -7.40 23.72 0.72
CA THR A 50 -6.80 25.04 0.76
C THR A 50 -6.17 25.35 -0.61
N ASP A 51 -5.86 26.61 -0.87
CA ASP A 51 -5.28 27.09 -2.14
C ASP A 51 -3.74 27.07 -2.16
N HIS A 52 -3.11 26.64 -1.08
CA HIS A 52 -1.65 26.56 -0.94
C HIS A 52 -1.19 25.32 -0.18
N GLU A 53 0.08 24.95 -0.35
CA GLU A 53 0.69 23.92 0.49
C GLU A 53 0.84 24.45 1.92
N ALA A 54 0.07 23.89 2.84
CA ALA A 54 0.09 24.26 4.25
C ALA A 54 1.40 23.81 4.92
N ALA A 55 2.12 24.74 5.53
CA ALA A 55 3.26 24.42 6.39
C ALA A 55 2.78 23.89 7.76
N THR A 56 1.67 24.44 8.26
CA THR A 56 1.06 24.07 9.53
C THR A 56 -0.45 23.94 9.37
N ILE A 57 -1.02 22.87 9.91
CA ILE A 57 -2.47 22.71 10.04
C ILE A 57 -2.81 22.79 11.51
N THR A 58 -3.80 23.62 11.86
CA THR A 58 -4.24 23.79 13.25
C THR A 58 -5.75 23.66 13.36
N VAL A 59 -6.22 23.36 14.56
CA VAL A 59 -7.64 23.36 14.91
C VAL A 59 -7.80 24.20 16.17
N ARG A 60 -8.73 25.16 16.14
CA ARG A 60 -9.09 25.95 17.32
C ARG A 60 -10.18 25.23 18.09
N ARG A 61 -9.90 24.94 19.35
CA ARG A 61 -10.85 24.35 20.28
C ARG A 61 -11.30 25.41 21.29
N SER A 62 -12.57 25.80 21.20
CA SER A 62 -13.15 26.70 22.21
C SER A 62 -13.17 26.06 23.59
N VAL A 63 -12.73 26.84 24.58
CA VAL A 63 -12.71 26.45 25.98
C VAL A 63 -13.88 27.11 26.69
N PRO A 64 -14.63 26.41 27.56
CA PRO A 64 -15.67 27.05 28.34
C PRO A 64 -15.08 28.19 29.19
N PRO A 65 -15.82 29.29 29.39
CA PRO A 65 -15.41 30.37 30.30
C PRO A 65 -14.98 29.81 31.67
N ALA A 66 -13.89 30.34 32.24
CA ALA A 66 -13.44 29.96 33.57
C ALA A 66 -14.38 30.58 34.61
N THR A 67 -14.84 29.80 35.57
CA THR A 67 -15.50 30.37 36.76
C THR A 67 -14.45 31.05 37.62
N THR A 68 -14.56 32.38 37.75
CA THR A 68 -13.65 33.18 38.59
C THR A 68 -14.26 33.55 39.94
N GLY A 69 -15.56 33.30 40.11
CA GLY A 69 -16.22 33.40 41.40
C GLY A 69 -17.72 33.29 41.28
N TYR A 70 -18.40 33.62 42.36
CA TYR A 70 -19.85 33.58 42.48
C TYR A 70 -20.29 34.89 43.14
N ARG A 71 -21.32 35.54 42.61
CA ARG A 71 -21.88 36.78 43.17
C ARG A 71 -23.32 36.54 43.60
N LEU A 72 -23.74 37.12 44.72
CA LEU A 72 -25.15 37.08 45.08
C LEU A 72 -26.00 37.68 43.96
N ARG A 73 -27.16 37.07 43.69
CA ARG A 73 -28.13 37.60 42.75
C ARG A 73 -28.84 38.84 43.31
N ASP A 74 -28.99 38.89 44.62
CA ASP A 74 -29.57 39.99 45.36
C ASP A 74 -28.57 40.48 46.42
N ASP A 75 -27.97 41.64 46.17
CA ASP A 75 -26.98 42.25 47.05
C ASP A 75 -27.55 42.60 48.44
N SER A 76 -28.89 42.72 48.57
CA SER A 76 -29.54 42.99 49.86
C SER A 76 -29.55 41.77 50.79
N ALA A 77 -29.33 40.57 50.25
CA ALA A 77 -29.19 39.33 51.02
C ALA A 77 -27.78 39.12 51.60
N ALA A 78 -26.84 40.04 51.30
CA ALA A 78 -25.47 39.95 51.78
C ALA A 78 -25.41 39.95 53.31
N SER A 79 -24.73 38.95 53.87
CA SER A 79 -24.57 38.76 55.31
C SER A 79 -23.27 38.03 55.62
N THR A 80 -22.91 37.90 56.90
CA THR A 80 -21.75 37.09 57.31
C THR A 80 -21.86 35.63 56.87
N LYS A 81 -23.10 35.11 56.74
CA LYS A 81 -23.36 33.73 56.28
C LYS A 81 -23.39 33.60 54.76
N PHE A 82 -23.76 34.67 54.05
CA PHE A 82 -23.83 34.72 52.60
C PHE A 82 -23.10 35.97 52.10
N PRO A 83 -21.78 35.91 51.91
CA PRO A 83 -20.99 37.03 51.42
C PRO A 83 -21.47 37.53 50.05
N ALA A 84 -21.26 38.82 49.75
CA ALA A 84 -21.66 39.38 48.45
C ALA A 84 -20.97 38.71 47.25
N ALA A 85 -19.75 38.21 47.45
CA ALA A 85 -19.02 37.43 46.47
C ALA A 85 -18.25 36.29 47.15
N LEU A 86 -18.12 35.17 46.44
CA LEU A 86 -17.33 34.01 46.83
C LEU A 86 -16.32 33.71 45.72
N THR A 87 -15.10 33.37 46.10
CA THR A 87 -14.14 32.72 45.20
C THR A 87 -14.54 31.27 44.92
N PRO A 88 -13.99 30.62 43.87
CA PRO A 88 -14.28 29.21 43.60
C PRO A 88 -13.95 28.27 44.77
N ASP A 89 -12.86 28.54 45.50
CA ASP A 89 -12.48 27.75 46.66
C ASP A 89 -13.42 27.98 47.85
N GLU A 90 -13.85 29.22 48.09
CA GLU A 90 -14.83 29.51 49.14
C GLU A 90 -16.20 28.92 48.82
N TRP A 91 -16.58 28.87 47.55
CA TRP A 91 -17.80 28.21 47.09
C TRP A 91 -17.77 26.70 47.34
N GLU A 92 -16.67 26.04 46.96
CA GLU A 92 -16.54 24.59 47.10
C GLU A 92 -16.53 24.14 48.58
N ASN A 93 -15.99 24.99 49.45
CA ASN A 93 -15.87 24.74 50.88
C ASN A 93 -16.95 25.44 51.72
N HIS A 94 -18.00 25.97 51.11
CA HIS A 94 -19.03 26.69 51.85
C HIS A 94 -19.90 25.72 52.66
N ASP A 95 -20.06 25.98 53.97
CA ASP A 95 -20.82 25.12 54.90
C ASP A 95 -22.35 25.13 54.68
N ALA A 96 -22.86 25.74 53.60
CA ALA A 96 -24.28 25.82 53.32
C ALA A 96 -24.71 24.74 52.32
N ASP A 97 -26.02 24.46 52.26
CA ASP A 97 -26.58 23.55 51.26
C ASP A 97 -26.25 24.04 49.85
N ARG A 98 -25.68 23.17 49.01
CA ARG A 98 -25.27 23.49 47.64
C ARG A 98 -26.46 23.96 46.80
N ASP A 99 -27.63 23.35 46.95
CA ASP A 99 -28.80 23.71 46.14
C ASP A 99 -29.27 25.13 46.48
N LEU A 100 -29.22 25.49 47.77
CA LEU A 100 -29.51 26.86 48.24
C LEU A 100 -28.48 27.87 47.71
N LEU A 101 -27.19 27.50 47.68
CA LEU A 101 -26.15 28.36 47.14
C LEU A 101 -26.35 28.62 45.64
N TRP A 102 -26.71 27.59 44.86
CA TRP A 102 -27.03 27.72 43.44
C TRP A 102 -28.24 28.63 43.17
N ASP A 103 -29.19 28.71 44.09
CA ASP A 103 -30.34 29.62 44.00
C ASP A 103 -29.98 31.07 44.33
N LEU A 104 -29.09 31.28 45.30
CA LEU A 104 -28.73 32.60 45.81
C LEU A 104 -27.65 33.29 44.98
N TYR A 105 -26.73 32.54 44.38
CA TYR A 105 -25.61 33.08 43.64
C TYR A 105 -25.73 32.88 42.14
N THR A 106 -25.11 33.78 41.40
CA THR A 106 -24.84 33.64 39.97
C THR A 106 -23.35 33.44 39.75
N THR A 107 -23.00 32.56 38.82
CA THR A 107 -21.61 32.32 38.46
C THR A 107 -21.04 33.55 37.77
N VAL A 108 -19.88 34.00 38.22
CA VAL A 108 -19.06 34.99 37.53
C VAL A 108 -18.03 34.23 36.72
N THR A 109 -18.05 34.42 35.40
CA THR A 109 -17.15 33.74 34.49
C THR A 109 -16.33 34.73 33.69
N GLU A 110 -15.12 34.32 33.32
CA GLU A 110 -14.25 35.06 32.41
C GLU A 110 -14.03 34.27 31.12
N PRO A 111 -14.09 34.92 29.94
CA PRO A 111 -13.75 34.28 28.68
C PRO A 111 -12.33 33.72 28.72
N GLN A 112 -12.17 32.48 28.26
CA GLN A 112 -10.85 31.88 28.07
C GLN A 112 -10.46 31.92 26.59
N PRO A 113 -9.16 32.10 26.28
CA PRO A 113 -8.70 31.98 24.91
C PRO A 113 -8.91 30.55 24.41
N ASP A 114 -9.19 30.42 23.11
CA ASP A 114 -9.26 29.13 22.44
C ASP A 114 -7.91 28.40 22.55
N VAL A 115 -7.96 27.07 22.68
CA VAL A 115 -6.77 26.22 22.61
C VAL A 115 -6.51 25.89 21.14
N VAL A 116 -5.33 26.30 20.65
CA VAL A 116 -4.87 25.96 19.31
C VAL A 116 -4.14 24.61 19.36
N ILE A 117 -4.64 23.64 18.62
CA ILE A 117 -4.06 22.30 18.52
C ILE A 117 -3.41 22.20 17.15
N ALA A 118 -2.09 21.99 17.11
CA ALA A 118 -1.38 21.70 15.87
C ALA A 118 -1.63 20.24 15.45
N ILE A 119 -1.88 20.03 14.17
CA ILE A 119 -2.01 18.73 13.54
C ILE A 119 -0.69 18.43 12.84
N ASP A 120 0.19 17.69 13.52
CA ASP A 120 1.54 17.44 13.02
C ASP A 120 1.59 16.50 11.81
N GLY A 121 2.53 16.75 10.89
CA GLY A 121 2.91 15.81 9.83
C GLY A 121 3.74 14.61 10.38
N PRO A 122 4.10 13.63 9.54
CA PRO A 122 4.25 13.78 8.10
C PRO A 122 2.98 13.52 7.30
N TRP A 123 2.74 14.38 6.31
CA TRP A 123 1.72 14.19 5.28
C TRP A 123 2.31 13.31 4.17
N LEU A 124 1.69 12.18 3.86
CA LEU A 124 2.06 11.45 2.65
C LEU A 124 1.55 12.22 1.45
N ARG A 125 2.48 12.74 0.63
CA ARG A 125 2.15 13.39 -0.63
C ARG A 125 1.70 12.34 -1.63
N LEU A 126 0.52 12.56 -2.19
CA LEU A 126 -0.11 11.72 -3.20
C LEU A 126 0.15 12.36 -4.56
N ASP A 127 1.35 12.18 -5.08
CA ASP A 127 1.75 12.59 -6.42
C ASP A 127 2.08 11.37 -7.29
N GLY A 128 1.64 11.40 -8.54
CA GLY A 128 1.81 10.28 -9.44
C GLY A 128 1.07 10.45 -10.76
N THR A 129 1.76 10.09 -11.84
CA THR A 129 1.17 10.14 -13.17
C THR A 129 0.06 9.10 -13.29
N PRO A 130 -1.11 9.44 -13.86
CA PRO A 130 -2.12 8.46 -14.21
C PRO A 130 -1.54 7.34 -15.09
N PRO A 131 -2.05 6.11 -14.96
CA PRO A 131 -1.58 5.02 -15.78
C PRO A 131 -1.90 5.27 -17.27
N PRO A 132 -1.07 4.76 -18.20
CA PRO A 132 -1.40 4.73 -19.62
C PRO A 132 -2.70 3.94 -19.88
N ASP A 133 -3.50 4.37 -20.85
CA ASP A 133 -4.79 3.74 -21.18
C ASP A 133 -4.65 2.29 -21.71
N ASP A 134 -3.48 1.92 -22.23
CA ASP A 134 -3.19 0.59 -22.79
C ASP A 134 -2.61 -0.40 -21.76
N ASP A 135 -2.43 0.02 -20.51
CA ASP A 135 -1.84 -0.79 -19.48
C ASP A 135 -2.85 -1.78 -18.87
N SER A 136 -2.81 -3.03 -19.33
CA SER A 136 -3.69 -4.11 -18.86
C SER A 136 -3.40 -4.61 -17.44
N ARG A 137 -2.39 -4.06 -16.73
CA ARG A 137 -2.04 -4.48 -15.37
C ARG A 137 -3.08 -3.98 -14.36
N THR A 138 -3.71 -4.91 -13.66
CA THR A 138 -4.66 -4.58 -12.58
C THR A 138 -3.91 -3.98 -11.38
N TRP A 139 -4.32 -2.80 -10.94
CA TRP A 139 -3.86 -2.18 -9.70
C TRP A 139 -4.92 -2.37 -8.61
N VAL A 140 -4.50 -2.85 -7.44
CA VAL A 140 -5.37 -2.99 -6.26
C VAL A 140 -4.85 -2.04 -5.18
N PRO A 141 -5.41 -0.82 -5.10
CA PRO A 141 -5.00 0.17 -4.10
C PRO A 141 -5.53 -0.18 -2.72
N ARG A 142 -4.77 0.16 -1.68
CA ARG A 142 -5.18 0.11 -0.29
C ARG A 142 -5.76 1.48 0.09
N LEU A 143 -7.03 1.69 -0.23
CA LEU A 143 -7.70 2.97 -0.04
C LEU A 143 -8.32 3.10 1.36
N PRO A 144 -8.31 4.31 1.95
CA PRO A 144 -9.30 4.69 2.94
C PRO A 144 -10.72 4.62 2.33
N ASP A 145 -11.72 4.28 3.13
CA ASP A 145 -13.11 4.14 2.66
C ASP A 145 -13.64 5.39 1.95
N ALA A 146 -13.20 6.58 2.39
CA ALA A 146 -13.56 7.87 1.82
C ALA A 146 -13.23 8.00 0.31
N LEU A 147 -12.22 7.28 -0.19
CA LEU A 147 -11.76 7.37 -1.57
C LEU A 147 -12.08 6.14 -2.42
N ARG A 148 -12.78 5.16 -1.85
CA ARG A 148 -13.17 3.95 -2.58
C ARG A 148 -14.02 4.27 -3.83
N ASN A 149 -14.80 5.35 -3.79
CA ASN A 149 -15.66 5.81 -4.89
C ASN A 149 -15.01 6.84 -5.82
N ARG A 150 -13.70 7.12 -5.70
CA ARG A 150 -12.96 8.09 -6.53
C ARG A 150 -11.85 7.37 -7.33
N PRO A 151 -12.20 6.61 -8.39
CA PRO A 151 -11.26 5.79 -9.16
C PRO A 151 -10.09 6.57 -9.76
N GLU A 152 -10.28 7.86 -10.05
CA GLU A 152 -9.26 8.74 -10.60
C GLU A 152 -8.04 8.95 -9.70
N TYR A 153 -8.13 8.65 -8.41
CA TYR A 153 -7.00 8.75 -7.46
C TYR A 153 -6.40 7.41 -7.08
N HIS A 154 -6.95 6.29 -7.57
CA HIS A 154 -6.55 4.95 -7.14
C HIS A 154 -5.07 4.66 -7.39
N HIS A 155 -4.48 5.23 -8.44
CA HIS A 155 -3.06 5.03 -8.78
C HIS A 155 -2.08 5.72 -7.82
N LEU A 156 -2.56 6.69 -7.03
CA LEU A 156 -1.76 7.49 -6.11
C LEU A 156 -1.56 6.84 -4.74
N PHE A 157 -2.38 5.85 -4.40
CA PHE A 157 -2.33 5.20 -3.08
C PHE A 157 -1.46 3.96 -3.11
N PRO A 158 -0.79 3.63 -1.99
CA PRO A 158 -0.10 2.37 -1.82
C PRO A 158 -1.00 1.18 -2.14
N GLY A 159 -0.45 0.13 -2.72
CA GLY A 159 -1.24 -0.99 -3.21
C GLY A 159 -0.39 -2.14 -3.71
N HIS A 160 -1.00 -2.98 -4.54
CA HIS A 160 -0.29 -4.08 -5.17
C HIS A 160 -0.84 -4.43 -6.56
N MET A 161 0.02 -5.03 -7.39
CA MET A 161 -0.33 -5.64 -8.67
C MET A 161 -0.35 -7.18 -8.53
N PRO A 162 -1.53 -7.83 -8.60
CA PRO A 162 -1.63 -9.27 -8.61
C PRO A 162 -1.30 -9.87 -9.99
N GLY A 163 -1.20 -11.20 -10.06
CA GLY A 163 -1.09 -11.94 -11.34
C GLY A 163 0.32 -12.02 -11.92
N PHE A 164 1.36 -11.64 -11.17
CA PHE A 164 2.74 -11.68 -11.64
C PHE A 164 3.20 -13.10 -12.03
N ARG A 165 2.83 -14.11 -11.25
CA ARG A 165 3.12 -15.51 -11.56
C ARG A 165 2.56 -15.95 -12.91
N ASP A 166 1.28 -15.65 -13.16
CA ASP A 166 0.63 -16.02 -14.42
C ASP A 166 1.24 -15.27 -15.60
N HIS A 167 1.68 -14.03 -15.38
CA HIS A 167 2.42 -13.27 -16.38
C HIS A 167 3.75 -13.95 -16.75
N ILE A 168 4.60 -14.29 -15.77
CA ILE A 168 5.86 -14.99 -16.02
C ILE A 168 5.63 -16.38 -16.63
N LYS A 169 4.60 -17.10 -16.20
CA LYS A 169 4.23 -18.39 -16.79
C LYS A 169 3.93 -18.26 -18.28
N ARG A 170 3.06 -17.31 -18.68
CA ARG A 170 2.73 -17.06 -20.10
C ARG A 170 3.94 -16.58 -20.91
N LEU A 171 4.88 -15.89 -20.28
CA LEU A 171 6.14 -15.49 -20.90
C LEU A 171 7.01 -16.74 -21.17
N ALA A 172 7.21 -17.58 -20.15
CA ALA A 172 7.98 -18.82 -20.25
C ALA A 172 7.39 -19.81 -21.27
N GLU A 173 6.06 -19.97 -21.32
CA GLU A 173 5.36 -20.84 -22.28
C GLU A 173 5.55 -20.40 -23.75
N ARG A 174 5.84 -19.12 -23.98
CA ARG A 174 6.12 -18.57 -25.32
C ARG A 174 7.63 -18.45 -25.60
N HIS A 175 8.47 -18.79 -24.64
CA HIS A 175 9.91 -18.69 -24.78
C HIS A 175 10.44 -19.73 -25.77
N ARG A 176 11.52 -19.41 -26.48
CA ARG A 176 12.20 -20.37 -27.37
C ARG A 176 12.63 -21.62 -26.59
N HIS A 177 12.56 -22.76 -27.27
CA HIS A 177 13.00 -24.06 -26.76
C HIS A 177 12.23 -24.59 -25.55
N VAL A 178 11.14 -23.96 -25.11
CA VAL A 178 10.34 -24.49 -24.02
C VAL A 178 9.70 -25.82 -24.39
N GLU A 179 9.81 -26.80 -23.50
CA GLU A 179 9.15 -28.10 -23.60
C GLU A 179 7.96 -28.15 -22.63
N HIS A 180 8.19 -27.74 -21.37
CA HIS A 180 7.16 -27.71 -20.35
C HIS A 180 7.33 -26.53 -19.38
N VAL A 181 6.22 -26.04 -18.86
CA VAL A 181 6.16 -25.11 -17.74
C VAL A 181 5.22 -25.69 -16.69
N PHE A 182 5.72 -25.89 -15.48
CA PHE A 182 4.96 -26.45 -14.38
C PHE A 182 4.88 -25.48 -13.21
N THR A 183 3.73 -25.51 -12.55
CA THR A 183 3.44 -24.79 -11.31
C THR A 183 3.70 -25.76 -10.15
N ASP A 184 4.55 -25.36 -9.20
CA ASP A 184 4.84 -26.10 -7.96
C ASP A 184 5.26 -27.58 -8.16
N TYR A 185 6.10 -27.83 -9.17
CA TYR A 185 6.46 -29.18 -9.61
C TYR A 185 7.32 -29.93 -8.58
N GLN A 186 6.95 -31.18 -8.30
CA GLN A 186 7.68 -32.07 -7.39
C GLN A 186 7.93 -31.46 -6.00
N GLY A 187 6.99 -30.65 -5.50
CA GLY A 187 7.07 -30.04 -4.17
C GLY A 187 7.98 -28.81 -4.10
N ARG A 188 8.57 -28.36 -5.22
CA ARG A 188 9.32 -27.10 -5.29
C ARG A 188 8.37 -25.95 -5.60
N ARG A 189 8.28 -24.97 -4.71
CA ARG A 189 7.42 -23.80 -4.90
C ARG A 189 7.97 -22.91 -6.01
N GLY A 190 7.09 -22.39 -6.86
CA GLY A 190 7.48 -21.48 -7.95
C GLY A 190 7.03 -21.95 -9.33
N LEU A 191 7.79 -21.58 -10.36
CA LEU A 191 7.59 -22.04 -11.73
C LEU A 191 8.79 -22.88 -12.17
N THR A 192 8.56 -24.14 -12.51
CA THR A 192 9.58 -25.01 -13.09
C THR A 192 9.47 -24.96 -14.61
N VAL A 193 10.50 -24.44 -15.28
CA VAL A 193 10.58 -24.35 -16.73
C VAL A 193 11.58 -25.37 -17.25
N ILE A 194 11.14 -26.21 -18.17
CA ILE A 194 11.97 -27.21 -18.83
C ILE A 194 12.19 -26.77 -20.27
N LEU A 195 13.44 -26.55 -20.62
CA LEU A 195 13.90 -26.17 -21.95
C LEU A 195 14.58 -27.35 -22.64
N LYS A 196 14.34 -27.49 -23.93
CA LYS A 196 14.94 -28.46 -24.84
C LYS A 196 15.84 -27.73 -25.83
N VAL A 197 17.08 -27.49 -25.41
CA VAL A 197 18.05 -26.66 -26.15
C VAL A 197 18.91 -27.48 -27.10
N PRO A 198 19.22 -26.96 -28.30
CA PRO A 198 20.13 -27.62 -29.22
C PRO A 198 21.56 -27.61 -28.67
N PHE A 199 22.38 -28.54 -29.14
CA PHE A 199 23.83 -28.48 -28.93
C PHE A 199 24.48 -27.50 -29.91
N ASP A 200 25.62 -26.92 -29.53
CA ASP A 200 26.45 -26.04 -30.36
C ASP A 200 26.92 -26.73 -31.67
N GLN A 201 27.18 -28.03 -31.59
CA GLN A 201 27.32 -28.92 -32.73
C GLN A 201 26.21 -29.98 -32.68
N PRO A 202 25.50 -30.24 -33.79
CA PRO A 202 24.41 -31.22 -33.80
C PRO A 202 24.87 -32.61 -33.33
N VAL A 203 24.36 -33.04 -32.18
CA VAL A 203 24.56 -34.40 -31.68
C VAL A 203 23.41 -35.27 -32.17
N THR A 204 23.72 -36.43 -32.74
CA THR A 204 22.70 -37.39 -33.20
C THR A 204 22.84 -38.74 -32.53
N GLU A 205 21.72 -39.38 -32.24
CA GLU A 205 21.66 -40.73 -31.68
C GLU A 205 20.78 -41.62 -32.57
N TYR A 206 21.20 -42.87 -32.77
CA TYR A 206 20.36 -43.85 -33.43
C TYR A 206 19.28 -44.37 -32.46
N ARG A 207 18.01 -44.11 -32.77
CA ARG A 207 16.89 -44.67 -32.00
C ARG A 207 16.25 -45.84 -32.74
N PRO A 208 16.25 -47.06 -32.17
CA PRO A 208 15.62 -48.20 -32.80
C PRO A 208 14.09 -48.05 -32.80
N ALA A 209 13.43 -48.53 -33.85
CA ALA A 209 11.96 -48.52 -33.91
C ALA A 209 11.37 -49.41 -32.81
N ARG A 210 10.31 -48.96 -32.15
CA ARG A 210 9.54 -49.79 -31.22
C ARG A 210 8.42 -50.48 -31.98
N ASN A 211 8.25 -51.78 -31.77
CA ASN A 211 7.11 -52.55 -32.25
C ASN A 211 5.87 -52.21 -31.39
N ASN A 212 4.66 -52.55 -31.87
CA ASN A 212 3.40 -52.27 -31.17
C ASN A 212 3.30 -52.88 -29.75
N ASN A 213 4.11 -53.89 -29.44
CA ASN A 213 4.19 -54.53 -28.12
C ASN A 213 5.30 -53.93 -27.21
N GLY A 214 5.88 -52.79 -27.58
CA GLY A 214 6.96 -52.14 -26.82
C GLY A 214 8.36 -52.75 -27.03
N SER A 215 8.49 -53.88 -27.73
CA SER A 215 9.79 -54.50 -28.03
C SER A 215 10.58 -53.70 -29.07
N VAL A 216 11.91 -53.80 -29.00
CA VAL A 216 12.83 -53.12 -29.92
C VAL A 216 12.91 -53.87 -31.25
N SER A 217 12.66 -53.19 -32.37
CA SER A 217 12.74 -53.75 -33.72
C SER A 217 14.19 -53.92 -34.18
N ARG A 218 14.44 -54.80 -35.15
CA ARG A 218 15.78 -55.03 -35.74
C ARG A 218 16.39 -53.70 -36.24
N SER A 219 17.71 -53.57 -36.14
CA SER A 219 18.51 -52.35 -36.42
C SER A 219 18.38 -51.73 -37.83
N ARG A 220 17.57 -52.31 -38.74
CA ARG A 220 17.28 -51.71 -40.05
C ARG A 220 16.09 -50.76 -40.06
N LYS A 221 15.27 -50.71 -39.00
CA LYS A 221 14.05 -49.87 -38.94
C LYS A 221 14.17 -48.63 -38.04
N GLY A 222 15.25 -48.48 -37.28
CA GLY A 222 15.48 -47.28 -36.49
C GLY A 222 15.89 -46.09 -37.33
N ARG A 223 15.90 -44.92 -36.68
CA ARG A 223 16.24 -43.63 -37.30
C ARG A 223 17.24 -42.87 -36.46
N THR A 224 18.12 -42.13 -37.12
CA THR A 224 18.99 -41.15 -36.46
C THR A 224 18.16 -39.93 -36.09
N VAL A 225 18.19 -39.53 -34.82
CA VAL A 225 17.48 -38.35 -34.32
C VAL A 225 18.48 -37.34 -33.76
N THR A 226 18.19 -36.06 -33.93
CA THR A 226 18.91 -34.99 -33.23
C THR A 226 18.59 -35.05 -31.74
N VAL A 227 19.64 -35.10 -30.93
CA VAL A 227 19.57 -35.04 -29.48
C VAL A 227 19.59 -33.58 -29.04
N TYR A 228 18.80 -33.25 -28.04
CA TYR A 228 18.75 -31.94 -27.42
C TYR A 228 19.14 -32.09 -25.96
N ALA A 229 19.79 -31.09 -25.39
CA ALA A 229 20.00 -31.05 -23.95
C ALA A 229 18.72 -30.56 -23.26
N ARG A 230 18.38 -31.20 -22.15
CA ARG A 230 17.27 -30.77 -21.31
C ARG A 230 17.83 -29.93 -20.16
N ARG A 231 17.32 -28.71 -20.02
CA ARG A 231 17.64 -27.80 -18.91
C ARG A 231 16.38 -27.55 -18.11
N GLU A 232 16.52 -27.61 -16.80
CA GLU A 232 15.42 -27.37 -15.87
C GLU A 232 15.78 -26.16 -15.03
N LEU A 233 14.88 -25.18 -14.99
CA LEU A 233 15.00 -23.95 -14.23
C LEU A 233 13.86 -23.88 -13.23
N LEU A 234 14.19 -23.51 -12.00
CA LEU A 234 13.21 -23.09 -11.01
C LEU A 234 13.23 -21.56 -10.93
N LEU A 235 12.16 -20.93 -11.38
CA LEU A 235 11.94 -19.50 -11.20
C LEU A 235 11.21 -19.28 -9.88
N ASP A 236 11.76 -18.42 -9.02
CA ASP A 236 11.23 -18.12 -7.69
C ASP A 236 10.01 -17.19 -7.73
N VAL A 237 8.98 -17.59 -8.48
CA VAL A 237 7.74 -16.83 -8.66
C VAL A 237 6.58 -17.63 -8.07
N HIS A 238 6.20 -17.27 -6.86
CA HIS A 238 5.16 -17.96 -6.09
C HIS A 238 3.76 -17.43 -6.39
N ASP A 239 2.75 -18.19 -5.96
CA ASP A 239 1.33 -17.83 -6.13
C ASP A 239 0.95 -16.52 -5.43
N ARG A 240 1.63 -16.24 -4.32
CA ARG A 240 1.43 -15.03 -3.52
C ARG A 240 2.35 -13.88 -3.94
N THR A 241 3.14 -14.04 -5.00
CA THR A 241 4.00 -12.97 -5.50
C THR A 241 3.10 -11.88 -6.09
N VAL A 242 2.96 -10.81 -5.31
CA VAL A 242 2.30 -9.56 -5.70
C VAL A 242 3.36 -8.47 -5.70
N ILE A 243 3.30 -7.58 -6.68
CA ILE A 243 4.23 -6.45 -6.73
C ILE A 243 3.63 -5.31 -5.92
N GLN A 244 4.22 -5.02 -4.76
CA GLN A 244 3.81 -3.92 -3.89
C GLN A 244 4.52 -2.62 -4.29
N GLY A 245 3.85 -1.49 -4.04
CA GLY A 245 4.43 -0.16 -4.22
C GLY A 245 3.63 0.90 -3.47
N ASP A 246 4.28 2.02 -3.20
CA ASP A 246 3.68 3.19 -2.54
C ASP A 246 2.80 3.98 -3.53
N ALA A 247 3.06 3.81 -4.83
CA ALA A 247 2.17 4.22 -5.91
C ALA A 247 2.16 3.18 -7.05
N ARG A 248 1.16 3.25 -7.93
CA ARG A 248 1.05 2.34 -9.09
C ARG A 248 2.26 2.40 -10.01
N ALA A 249 2.79 3.61 -10.27
CA ALA A 249 3.91 3.80 -11.19
C ALA A 249 5.19 3.08 -10.71
N GLU A 250 5.45 3.14 -9.40
CA GLU A 250 6.57 2.42 -8.77
C GLU A 250 6.37 0.90 -8.87
N ALA A 251 5.16 0.40 -8.58
CA ALA A 251 4.85 -1.02 -8.73
C ALA A 251 4.96 -1.49 -10.18
N ALA A 252 4.57 -0.65 -11.15
CA ALA A 252 4.75 -0.93 -12.58
C ALA A 252 6.24 -1.05 -12.95
N ALA A 253 7.09 -0.13 -12.47
CA ALA A 253 8.53 -0.20 -12.71
C ALA A 253 9.15 -1.47 -12.12
N ARG A 254 8.78 -1.85 -10.89
CA ARG A 254 9.21 -3.11 -10.26
C ARG A 254 8.74 -4.34 -11.03
N TRP A 255 7.50 -4.31 -11.55
CA TRP A 255 6.98 -5.38 -12.39
C TRP A 255 7.84 -5.58 -13.64
N ASP A 256 8.21 -4.48 -14.29
CA ASP A 256 9.00 -4.51 -15.53
C ASP A 256 10.45 -4.95 -15.26
N GLU A 257 11.05 -4.49 -14.15
CA GLU A 257 12.36 -4.95 -13.68
C GLU A 257 12.40 -6.45 -13.41
N GLN A 258 11.43 -6.98 -12.65
CA GLN A 258 11.38 -8.42 -12.36
C GLN A 258 11.07 -9.24 -13.62
N THR A 259 10.22 -8.72 -14.51
CA THR A 259 9.97 -9.35 -15.82
C THR A 259 11.24 -9.46 -16.65
N ALA A 260 12.04 -8.39 -16.70
CA ALA A 260 13.32 -8.37 -17.40
C ALA A 260 14.31 -9.37 -16.78
N HIS A 261 14.37 -9.44 -15.45
CA HIS A 261 15.20 -10.39 -14.73
C HIS A 261 14.88 -11.85 -15.10
N TYR A 262 13.61 -12.26 -15.01
CA TYR A 262 13.21 -13.63 -15.35
C TYR A 262 13.37 -13.94 -16.85
N THR A 263 13.17 -12.96 -17.72
CA THR A 263 13.43 -13.11 -19.16
C THR A 263 14.91 -13.38 -19.42
N ALA A 264 15.81 -12.65 -18.77
CA ALA A 264 17.25 -12.85 -18.90
C ALA A 264 17.69 -14.26 -18.45
N LEU A 265 17.12 -14.77 -17.35
CA LEU A 265 17.38 -16.15 -16.89
C LEU A 265 16.95 -17.20 -17.92
N LEU A 266 15.78 -17.02 -18.54
CA LEU A 266 15.29 -17.92 -19.60
C LEU A 266 16.16 -17.85 -20.86
N ASP A 267 16.63 -16.66 -21.22
CA ASP A 267 17.50 -16.44 -22.37
C ASP A 267 18.87 -17.08 -22.18
N GLU A 268 19.49 -16.88 -21.02
CA GLU A 268 20.75 -17.53 -20.65
C GLU A 268 20.61 -19.05 -20.68
N ALA A 269 19.51 -19.56 -20.11
CA ALA A 269 19.23 -20.98 -20.11
C ALA A 269 18.93 -21.56 -21.49
N SER A 270 18.57 -20.72 -22.47
CA SER A 270 18.29 -21.13 -23.84
C SER A 270 19.52 -21.17 -24.74
N VAL A 271 20.69 -20.74 -24.26
CA VAL A 271 21.96 -20.82 -25.00
C VAL A 271 22.29 -22.27 -25.35
N ALA A 272 22.83 -22.49 -26.54
CA ALA A 272 23.19 -23.82 -27.03
C ALA A 272 24.07 -24.58 -26.03
N ALA A 273 23.81 -25.88 -25.87
CA ALA A 273 24.55 -26.74 -24.98
C ALA A 273 25.90 -27.16 -25.59
N CYS A 274 26.96 -27.22 -24.79
CA CYS A 274 28.26 -27.69 -25.26
C CYS A 274 28.21 -29.19 -25.63
N SER A 275 28.40 -29.50 -26.91
CA SER A 275 28.43 -30.87 -27.45
C SER A 275 29.58 -31.69 -26.89
N HIS A 276 30.74 -31.06 -26.69
CA HIS A 276 31.94 -31.71 -26.16
C HIS A 276 31.75 -32.19 -24.71
N CYS A 277 31.07 -31.38 -23.89
CA CYS A 277 30.75 -31.70 -22.51
C CYS A 277 29.40 -32.41 -22.36
N LYS A 278 28.77 -32.85 -23.47
CA LYS A 278 27.42 -33.45 -23.50
C LYS A 278 26.35 -32.63 -22.76
N GLY A 279 26.54 -31.31 -22.73
CA GLY A 279 25.60 -30.38 -22.10
C GLY A 279 25.83 -30.16 -20.60
N HIS A 280 26.90 -30.74 -20.03
CA HIS A 280 27.32 -30.55 -18.65
C HIS A 280 28.38 -29.45 -18.46
N GLY A 281 28.69 -28.69 -19.52
CA GLY A 281 29.63 -27.56 -19.44
C GLY A 281 29.09 -26.40 -18.59
N TYR A 282 30.00 -25.63 -18.01
CA TYR A 282 29.74 -24.51 -17.08
C TYR A 282 28.55 -23.64 -17.50
N VAL A 283 27.44 -23.73 -16.75
CA VAL A 283 26.36 -22.75 -16.76
C VAL A 283 26.78 -21.67 -15.75
N PRO A 284 26.88 -20.39 -16.14
CA PRO A 284 27.24 -19.33 -15.19
C PRO A 284 26.32 -19.38 -13.97
N SER A 285 26.91 -19.22 -12.79
CA SER A 285 26.23 -19.29 -11.50
C SER A 285 25.12 -18.24 -11.42
N GLY A 286 23.86 -18.70 -11.45
CA GLY A 286 22.65 -17.87 -11.44
C GLY A 286 21.36 -18.67 -11.74
N ALA A 287 21.49 -19.81 -12.42
CA ALA A 287 20.40 -20.77 -12.63
C ALA A 287 20.71 -22.10 -11.90
N GLU A 288 20.36 -22.21 -10.62
CA GLU A 288 20.68 -23.44 -9.87
C GLU A 288 19.77 -24.63 -10.25
N ALA A 289 20.46 -25.68 -10.74
CA ALA A 289 20.26 -27.14 -10.60
C ALA A 289 18.83 -27.72 -10.72
N VAL A 290 18.55 -28.75 -11.55
CA VAL A 290 19.24 -30.05 -11.55
C VAL A 290 19.25 -30.67 -12.96
N SER A 291 20.45 -30.95 -13.48
CA SER A 291 20.67 -31.97 -14.50
C SER A 291 20.72 -33.34 -13.81
N ARG A 292 19.69 -34.16 -13.98
CA ARG A 292 19.79 -35.61 -13.80
C ARG A 292 19.30 -36.27 -15.08
N GLY A 293 20.19 -37.08 -15.66
CA GLY A 293 19.90 -37.93 -16.81
C GLY A 293 18.90 -39.03 -16.51
#